data_AF-A0A183F5J3-F1
#
_entry.id   AF-A0A183F5J3-F1
#
_cell.length_a   1.000
_cell.length_b   1.000
_cell.length_c   1.000
_cell.angle_alpha   90.00
_cell.angle_beta   90.00
_cell.angle_gamma   90.00
#
_symmetry.space_group_name_H-M   'P 1'
#
loop_
_entity.id
_entity.type
_entity.pdbx_description
1 polymer ?
#
loop_
_entity_poly.entity_id
_entity_poly.type
_entity_poly.pdbx_seq_one_letter_code
_entity_poly.pdbx_strand_id
1 'polypeptide(L)'
;MPDEIPRIPRSRGKTNKPKALELQIKYTNCTTSTGNSTSEINDFSYPDGSTQCHLSFAITENFTGTVKFYYGLREFYQNNRLYIESRNDVQLIGNLDEVCA
;
A
#
# COMPACT_ATOMS: atom_id res chain seq x y z
N MET A 1 25.99 -2.10 -22.90
CA MET A 1 25.45 -3.43 -22.56
C MET A 1 24.54 -3.83 -23.71
N PRO A 2 24.66 -5.06 -24.26
CA PRO A 2 23.81 -5.52 -25.36
C PRO A 2 22.38 -5.79 -24.89
N ASP A 3 21.47 -5.85 -25.87
CA ASP A 3 20.04 -5.60 -25.71
C ASP A 3 19.18 -6.78 -25.22
N GLU A 4 18.00 -6.39 -24.71
CA GLU A 4 16.78 -7.17 -24.43
C GLU A 4 16.88 -8.62 -23.90
N ILE A 5 16.42 -8.80 -22.66
CA ILE A 5 16.08 -10.11 -22.08
C ILE A 5 14.96 -10.76 -22.93
N PRO A 6 15.13 -12.00 -23.43
CA PRO A 6 14.12 -12.65 -24.28
C PRO A 6 12.75 -12.80 -23.61
N ARG A 7 11.71 -12.21 -24.21
CA ARG A 7 10.32 -12.38 -23.74
C ARG A 7 9.77 -13.72 -24.20
N ILE A 8 9.72 -14.70 -23.30
CA ILE A 8 9.04 -15.98 -23.53
C ILE A 8 7.55 -15.72 -23.85
N PRO A 9 7.00 -16.22 -24.98
CA PRO A 9 5.60 -16.03 -25.32
C PRO A 9 4.70 -16.80 -24.35
N ARG A 10 4.08 -16.08 -23.40
CA ARG A 10 3.08 -16.64 -22.49
C ARG A 10 1.79 -16.96 -23.25
N SER A 11 1.68 -18.19 -23.76
CA SER A 11 0.40 -18.79 -24.14
C SER A 11 -0.51 -18.86 -22.90
N ARG A 12 -1.37 -17.85 -22.72
CA ARG A 12 -2.43 -17.88 -21.72
C ARG A 12 -3.57 -18.70 -22.30
N GLY A 13 -3.58 -20.00 -21.99
CA GLY A 13 -4.81 -20.79 -22.04
C GLY A 13 -5.93 -20.03 -21.30
N LYS A 14 -7.14 -20.02 -21.88
CA LYS A 14 -8.29 -19.30 -21.31
C LYS A 14 -8.79 -20.02 -20.06
N THR A 15 -8.10 -19.81 -18.93
CA THR A 15 -8.64 -20.19 -17.63
C THR A 15 -9.84 -19.31 -17.34
N ASN A 16 -10.96 -19.94 -16.96
CA ASN A 16 -12.07 -19.22 -16.33
C ASN A 16 -11.57 -18.68 -14.99
N LYS A 17 -11.08 -17.43 -15.00
CA LYS A 17 -10.66 -16.75 -13.79
C LYS A 17 -11.91 -16.56 -12.91
N PRO A 18 -11.88 -16.94 -11.63
CA PRO A 18 -12.97 -16.58 -10.73
C PRO A 18 -13.12 -15.05 -10.71
N LYS A 19 -14.36 -14.55 -10.85
CA LYS A 19 -14.66 -13.12 -10.74
C LYS A 19 -14.41 -12.70 -9.30
N ALA A 20 -13.24 -12.11 -9.05
CA ALA A 20 -12.96 -11.46 -7.77
C ALA A 20 -13.80 -10.19 -7.66
N LEU A 21 -14.44 -9.99 -6.51
CA LEU A 21 -15.08 -8.73 -6.15
C LEU A 21 -14.02 -7.82 -5.51
N GLU A 22 -14.01 -6.54 -5.89
CA GLU A 22 -13.09 -5.53 -5.37
C GLU A 22 -13.88 -4.26 -5.04
N LEU A 23 -13.55 -3.62 -3.91
CA LEU A 23 -14.08 -2.31 -3.51
C LEU A 23 -12.90 -1.39 -3.20
N GLN A 24 -12.70 -0.36 -4.03
CA GLN A 24 -11.65 0.63 -3.84
C GLN A 24 -12.23 1.95 -3.33
N ILE A 25 -11.78 2.40 -2.15
CA ILE A 25 -12.20 3.65 -1.53
C ILE A 25 -10.98 4.56 -1.40
N LYS A 26 -11.09 5.81 -1.87
CA LYS A 26 -10.07 6.85 -1.66
C LYS A 26 -10.38 7.60 -0.36
N TYR A 27 -9.42 7.66 0.55
CA TYR A 27 -9.59 8.25 1.89
C TYR A 27 -8.70 9.48 2.15
N THR A 28 -8.03 10.03 1.14
CA THR A 28 -7.11 11.18 1.28
C THR A 28 -7.79 12.44 1.82
N ASN A 29 -9.02 12.71 1.37
CA ASN A 29 -9.82 13.88 1.77
C ASN A 29 -10.96 13.42 2.69
N CYS A 30 -10.65 12.71 3.78
CA CYS A 30 -11.67 12.30 4.72
C CYS A 30 -11.97 13.40 5.74
N THR A 31 -13.11 13.29 6.39
CA THR A 31 -13.52 14.17 7.47
C THR A 31 -13.11 13.58 8.81
N THR A 32 -12.55 14.39 9.70
CA THR A 32 -12.38 14.01 11.11
C THR A 32 -13.74 13.93 11.82
N SER A 33 -13.77 13.35 13.02
CA SER A 33 -14.96 13.39 13.90
C SER A 33 -15.46 14.81 14.23
N THR A 34 -14.59 15.82 14.10
CA THR A 34 -14.92 17.25 14.26
C THR A 34 -15.47 17.92 12.98
N GLY A 35 -15.55 17.21 11.86
CA GLY A 35 -16.09 17.71 10.58
C GLY A 35 -15.10 18.44 9.68
N ASN A 36 -13.83 18.59 10.09
CA ASN A 36 -12.79 19.22 9.29
C ASN A 36 -12.22 18.25 8.24
N SER A 37 -11.83 18.75 7.07
CA SER A 37 -11.19 17.94 6.03
C SER A 37 -9.72 17.68 6.37
N THR A 38 -9.26 16.43 6.28
CA THR A 38 -7.84 16.07 6.49
C THR A 38 -6.89 16.70 5.48
N SER A 39 -7.39 17.19 4.35
CA SER A 39 -6.60 17.93 3.36
C SER A 39 -6.09 19.29 3.85
N GLU A 40 -6.67 19.82 4.94
CA GLU A 40 -6.32 21.12 5.53
C GLU A 40 -5.46 20.96 6.80
N ILE A 41 -5.23 19.71 7.24
CA ILE A 41 -4.49 19.39 8.45
C ILE A 41 -3.00 19.24 8.10
N ASN A 42 -2.25 20.31 8.30
CA ASN A 42 -0.79 20.34 8.09
C ASN A 42 0.01 19.70 9.22
N ASP A 43 -0.60 19.47 10.39
CA ASP A 43 0.07 18.92 11.57
C ASP A 43 -0.65 17.63 12.01
N PHE A 44 -0.05 16.48 11.65
CA PHE A 44 -0.44 15.16 12.17
C PHE A 44 0.28 14.91 13.51
N SER A 45 0.10 15.82 14.45
CA SER A 45 0.68 15.74 15.80
C SER A 45 0.01 14.63 16.61
N TYR A 46 0.82 13.90 17.37
CA TYR A 46 0.30 12.84 18.25
C TYR A 46 1.19 12.59 19.48
N PRO A 47 0.82 13.22 20.60
CA PRO A 47 0.75 12.55 21.89
C PRO A 47 -0.43 13.15 22.71
N ASP A 48 -1.72 12.86 22.48
CA ASP A 48 -2.30 11.50 22.60
C ASP A 48 -3.72 11.25 21.96
N GLY A 49 -4.36 12.04 21.10
CA GLY A 49 -3.89 13.00 20.10
C GLY A 49 -4.66 12.92 18.76
N SER A 50 -5.38 11.82 18.45
CA SER A 50 -5.81 11.52 17.06
C SER A 50 -6.79 12.48 16.39
N THR A 51 -6.37 12.98 15.23
CA THR A 51 -7.23 13.19 14.06
C THR A 51 -7.64 11.84 13.46
N GLN A 52 -8.62 11.16 14.06
CA GLN A 52 -9.18 9.92 13.51
C GLN A 52 -10.09 10.19 12.31
N CYS A 53 -9.80 9.49 11.22
CA CYS A 53 -10.45 9.58 9.92
C CYS A 53 -11.56 8.50 9.85
N HIS A 54 -12.82 8.90 9.89
CA HIS A 54 -13.96 7.97 9.82
C HIS A 54 -14.57 7.95 8.41
N LEU A 55 -14.67 6.76 7.80
CA LEU A 55 -15.32 6.56 6.51
C LEU A 55 -16.48 5.56 6.64
N SER A 56 -17.69 6.03 6.37
CA SER A 56 -18.88 5.20 6.26
C SER A 56 -19.07 4.78 4.80
N PHE A 57 -19.12 3.47 4.54
CA PHE A 57 -19.40 2.91 3.21
C PHE A 57 -20.31 1.68 3.31
N ALA A 58 -21.07 1.42 2.24
CA ALA A 58 -21.93 0.26 2.13
C ALA A 58 -21.34 -0.78 1.18
N ILE A 59 -21.56 -2.06 1.48
CA ILE A 59 -21.19 -3.18 0.63
C ILE A 59 -22.43 -3.61 -0.17
N THR A 60 -22.38 -3.50 -1.50
CA THR A 60 -23.52 -3.77 -2.40
C THR A 60 -23.62 -5.23 -2.84
N GLU A 61 -22.49 -5.93 -2.96
CA GLU A 61 -22.39 -7.35 -3.34
C GLU A 61 -21.70 -8.12 -2.20
N ASN A 62 -22.22 -9.30 -1.85
CA ASN A 62 -21.66 -10.12 -0.77
C ASN A 62 -20.32 -10.75 -1.18
N PHE A 63 -19.27 -10.49 -0.41
CA PHE A 63 -17.97 -11.17 -0.55
C PHE A 63 -18.07 -12.61 -0.03
N THR A 64 -18.12 -13.59 -0.93
CA THR A 64 -18.27 -15.03 -0.58
C THR A 64 -16.95 -15.76 -0.30
N GLY A 65 -15.80 -15.13 -0.60
CA GLY A 65 -14.47 -15.68 -0.36
C GLY A 65 -13.70 -14.94 0.74
N THR A 66 -12.45 -15.34 0.98
CA THR A 66 -11.57 -14.68 1.97
C THR A 66 -11.32 -13.22 1.59
N VAL A 67 -11.88 -12.30 2.38
CA VAL A 67 -11.65 -10.86 2.25
C VAL A 67 -10.21 -10.51 2.63
N LYS A 68 -9.58 -9.62 1.86
CA LYS A 68 -8.25 -9.07 2.13
C LYS A 68 -8.29 -7.56 2.02
N PHE A 69 -7.67 -6.88 2.97
CA PHE A 69 -7.54 -5.42 2.97
C PHE A 69 -6.19 -5.03 2.39
N TYR A 70 -6.20 -4.00 1.55
CA TYR A 70 -5.02 -3.42 0.93
C TYR A 70 -5.10 -1.89 1.04
N TYR A 71 -4.01 -1.24 1.41
CA TYR A 71 -3.87 0.21 1.29
C TYR A 71 -3.13 0.53 -0.02
N GLY A 72 -3.51 1.63 -0.67
CA GLY A 72 -2.93 2.06 -1.94
C GLY A 72 -2.32 3.45 -1.81
N LEU A 73 -1.00 3.53 -1.96
CA LEU A 73 -0.29 4.81 -2.05
C LEU A 73 -0.21 5.23 -3.54
N ARG A 74 -0.34 6.52 -3.79
CA ARG A 74 -0.15 7.14 -5.11
C ARG A 74 1.03 8.09 -5.02
N GLU A 75 1.73 8.29 -6.14
CA GLU A 75 2.88 9.22 -6.25
C GLU A 75 4.05 8.90 -5.29
N PHE A 76 4.10 7.67 -4.76
CA PHE A 76 5.14 7.20 -3.84
C PHE A 76 6.13 6.26 -4.55
N TYR A 77 7.33 6.78 -4.83
CA TYR A 77 8.33 6.12 -5.68
C TYR A 77 9.25 5.15 -4.93
N GLN A 78 8.69 4.05 -4.41
CA GLN A 78 9.47 2.98 -3.73
C GLN A 78 10.52 2.31 -4.62
N ASN A 79 10.42 2.49 -5.95
CA ASN A 79 11.37 1.97 -6.93
C ASN A 79 12.58 2.89 -7.17
N ASN A 80 12.71 4.00 -6.45
CA ASN A 80 13.89 4.85 -6.53
C ASN A 80 15.13 4.09 -6.02
N ARG A 81 16.22 4.12 -6.79
CA ARG A 81 17.48 3.42 -6.46
C ARG A 81 18.00 3.77 -5.06
N LEU A 82 18.05 5.06 -4.72
CA LEU A 82 18.56 5.53 -3.42
C LEU A 82 17.63 5.13 -2.26
N TYR A 83 16.32 5.07 -2.50
CA TYR A 83 15.35 4.57 -1.52
C TYR A 83 15.55 3.07 -1.24
N ILE A 84 15.86 2.28 -2.26
CA ILE A 84 16.15 0.84 -2.13
C ILE A 84 17.51 0.61 -1.45
N GLU A 85 18.53 1.41 -1.78
CA GLU A 85 19.87 1.33 -1.18
C GLU A 85 19.90 1.82 0.28
N SER A 86 18.95 2.67 0.70
CA SER A 86 18.83 3.20 2.07
C SER A 86 18.18 2.19 3.05
N ARG A 87 18.60 0.93 3.03
CA ARG A 87 18.16 -0.12 3.96
C ARG A 87 19.35 -1.03 4.35
N ASN A 88 19.31 -1.65 5.52
CA ASN A 88 20.31 -2.62 5.95
C ASN A 88 19.68 -4.02 6.10
N ASP A 89 19.97 -4.92 5.16
CA ASP A 89 19.39 -6.27 5.15
C ASP A 89 19.89 -7.14 6.32
N VAL A 90 21.13 -6.91 6.78
CA VAL A 90 21.72 -7.60 7.95
C VAL A 90 20.98 -7.23 9.23
N GLN A 91 20.66 -5.93 9.39
CA GLN A 91 19.82 -5.44 10.48
C GLN A 91 18.40 -6.01 10.42
N LEU A 92 17.81 -6.12 9.23
CA LEU A 92 16.45 -6.67 9.03
C LEU A 92 16.37 -8.19 9.32
N ILE A 93 17.47 -8.92 9.14
CA ILE A 93 17.61 -10.34 9.54
C ILE A 93 17.85 -10.45 11.07
N GLY A 94 18.34 -9.38 11.70
CA GLY A 94 18.59 -9.31 13.14
C GLY A 94 20.01 -9.68 13.58
N ASN A 95 20.97 -9.76 12.65
CA ASN A 95 22.36 -10.07 12.97
C ASN A 95 23.12 -8.80 13.38
N LEU A 96 23.05 -8.41 14.66
CA LEU A 96 23.60 -7.14 15.14
C LEU A 96 25.14 -7.10 15.18
N ASP A 97 25.80 -8.25 15.26
CA ASP A 97 27.26 -8.35 15.34
C ASP A 97 27.95 -7.89 14.04
N GLU A 98 27.28 -8.04 12.89
CA GLU A 98 27.74 -7.61 11.57
C GLU A 98 27.34 -6.17 11.20
N VAL A 99 26.53 -5.49 12.04
CA VAL A 99 26.02 -4.12 11.76
C VAL A 99 26.90 -3.03 12.38
N CYS A 100 27.71 -3.37 13.39
CA CYS A 100 28.45 -2.41 14.22
C CYS A 100 29.99 -2.61 14.21
N ALA A 101 30.54 -3.26 13.17
CA ALA A 101 31.97 -3.52 12.99
C ALA A 101 32.66 -2.49 12.07
#